data_AF-A0A2N5VRI4-F1
#
_entry.id   AF-A0A2N5VRI4-F1
#
_cell.length_a   1.000
_cell.length_b   1.000
_cell.length_c   1.000
_cell.angle_alpha   90.00
_cell.angle_beta   90.00
_cell.angle_gamma   90.00
#
_symmetry.space_group_name_H-M   'P 1'
#
loop_
_entity.id
_entity.type
_entity.pdbx_description
1 polymer ?
#
loop_
_entity_poly.entity_id
_entity_poly.type
_entity_poly.pdbx_seq_one_letter_code
_entity_poly.pdbx_strand_id
1 'polypeptide(L)'
;MLINNTDPSYYNTWKLAVKSSIQELIQVSPAHNLTYLGEYSTMDKTFNYEFSHLACFAGGNWLLGGKVFEDNEVFDYGLKLVNTCMETYKHTATGLGPEIFRFLGPNGEITGDEPGAQDLEFFRANGFYISNPVYHLRPEVIESAFYAWRLTGDVQYQEFVWKAFQSLQKYCKAPAGYAEIQSVNSNSKPNQKDALESFL
;
A
#
# COMPACT_ATOMS: atom_id res chain seq x y z
N MET A 1 5.22 -1.82 25.64
CA MET A 1 4.85 -3.03 24.85
C MET A 1 3.75 -3.76 25.61
N LEU A 2 2.80 -4.38 24.91
CA LEU A 2 1.76 -5.20 25.54
C LEU A 2 2.43 -6.29 26.40
N ILE A 3 1.83 -6.63 27.54
CA ILE A 3 2.31 -7.63 28.52
C ILE A 3 3.75 -7.46 29.04
N ASN A 4 4.34 -6.25 29.04
CA ASN A 4 5.71 -6.01 29.56
C ASN A 4 6.80 -6.91 28.97
N ASN A 5 6.61 -7.47 27.78
CA ASN A 5 7.53 -8.44 27.15
C ASN A 5 7.81 -9.70 27.99
N THR A 6 6.87 -10.12 28.84
CA THR A 6 7.07 -11.34 29.65
C THR A 6 7.21 -12.61 28.79
N ASP A 7 6.65 -12.61 27.58
CA ASP A 7 6.86 -13.66 26.58
C ASP A 7 7.53 -13.07 25.32
N PRO A 8 8.78 -13.47 25.01
CA PRO A 8 9.49 -12.96 23.85
C PRO A 8 9.07 -13.61 22.52
N SER A 9 8.24 -14.66 22.55
CA SER A 9 7.85 -15.43 21.37
C SER A 9 7.25 -14.56 20.27
N TYR A 10 6.41 -13.58 20.64
CA TYR A 10 5.75 -12.68 19.70
C TYR A 10 6.75 -11.77 18.98
N TYR A 11 7.62 -11.06 19.71
CA TYR A 11 8.54 -10.15 19.07
C TYR A 11 9.68 -10.88 18.33
N ASN A 12 10.10 -12.06 18.79
CA ASN A 12 11.08 -12.87 18.07
C ASN A 12 10.51 -13.39 16.75
N THR A 13 9.25 -13.87 16.77
CA THR A 13 8.53 -14.28 15.57
C THR A 13 8.37 -13.11 14.59
N TRP A 14 7.97 -11.94 15.08
CA TRP A 14 7.84 -10.74 14.26
C TRP A 14 9.19 -10.33 13.62
N LYS A 15 10.28 -10.31 14.40
CA LYS A 15 11.63 -9.99 13.88
C LYS A 15 12.07 -10.96 12.79
N LEU A 16 11.83 -12.26 12.99
CA LEU A 16 12.13 -13.27 11.98
C LEU A 16 11.29 -13.04 10.71
N ALA A 17 9.99 -12.81 10.87
CA ALA A 17 9.10 -12.56 9.74
C ALA A 17 9.54 -11.34 8.92
N VAL A 18 9.80 -10.20 9.57
CA VAL A 18 10.27 -8.98 8.88
C VAL A 18 11.59 -9.20 8.18
N LYS A 19 12.56 -9.84 8.86
CA LYS A 19 13.86 -10.14 8.24
C LYS A 19 13.70 -11.02 7.00
N SER A 20 12.92 -12.09 7.07
CA SER A 20 12.64 -12.95 5.92
C SER A 20 11.89 -12.22 4.82
N SER A 21 10.94 -11.35 5.16
CA SER A 21 10.24 -10.51 4.17
C SER A 21 11.19 -9.55 3.46
N ILE A 22 12.12 -8.91 4.17
CA ILE A 22 13.15 -8.04 3.55
C ILE A 22 14.01 -8.83 2.57
N GLN A 23 14.41 -10.05 2.96
CA GLN A 23 15.32 -10.87 2.15
C GLN A 23 14.65 -11.49 0.93
N GLU A 24 13.39 -11.92 1.07
CA GLU A 24 12.74 -12.79 0.07
C GLU A 24 11.59 -12.10 -0.67
N LEU A 25 10.93 -11.11 -0.04
CA LEU A 25 9.67 -10.54 -0.54
C LEU A 25 9.80 -9.09 -1.01
N ILE A 26 10.80 -8.36 -0.54
CA ILE A 26 11.03 -6.99 -1.01
C ILE A 26 11.56 -7.01 -2.44
N GLN A 27 10.86 -6.27 -3.29
CA GLN A 27 11.26 -6.01 -4.66
C GLN A 27 11.31 -4.51 -4.90
N VAL A 28 12.27 -4.07 -5.71
CA VAL A 28 12.34 -2.69 -6.17
C VAL A 28 11.98 -2.68 -7.65
N SER A 29 10.91 -1.96 -7.98
CA SER A 29 10.47 -1.81 -9.36
C SER A 29 11.54 -1.09 -10.18
N PRO A 30 11.79 -1.52 -11.43
CA PRO A 30 12.73 -0.84 -12.33
C PRO A 30 12.24 0.56 -12.74
N ALA A 31 10.97 0.90 -12.46
CA ALA A 31 10.40 2.21 -12.68
C ALA A 31 10.23 2.96 -11.35
N HIS A 32 10.74 4.20 -11.31
CA HIS A 32 10.62 5.14 -10.19
C HIS A 32 11.20 4.67 -8.84
N ASN A 33 11.97 3.57 -8.82
CA ASN A 33 12.58 3.00 -7.61
C ASN A 33 11.59 2.71 -6.47
N LEU A 34 10.33 2.40 -6.81
CA LEU A 34 9.31 2.07 -5.81
C LEU A 34 9.57 0.69 -5.20
N THR A 35 9.45 0.60 -3.88
CA THR A 35 9.69 -0.62 -3.11
C THR A 35 8.36 -1.30 -2.79
N TYR A 36 8.23 -2.56 -3.16
CA TYR A 36 7.03 -3.36 -2.95
C TYR A 36 7.33 -4.54 -2.02
N LEU A 37 6.35 -4.91 -1.21
CA LEU A 37 6.32 -6.17 -0.51
C LEU A 37 5.49 -7.14 -1.35
N GLY A 38 6.14 -7.91 -2.21
CA GLY A 38 5.45 -8.87 -3.07
C GLY A 38 5.07 -10.14 -2.32
N GLU A 39 4.38 -11.03 -3.02
CA GLU A 39 3.88 -12.28 -2.45
C GLU A 39 4.63 -13.49 -3.04
N TYR A 40 4.73 -14.57 -2.28
CA TYR A 40 5.33 -15.81 -2.74
C TYR A 40 4.39 -16.99 -2.52
N SER A 41 4.08 -17.72 -3.59
CA SER A 41 3.30 -18.95 -3.52
C SER A 41 4.25 -20.15 -3.37
N THR A 42 4.18 -20.85 -2.24
CA THR A 42 4.92 -22.10 -2.05
C THR A 42 4.33 -23.26 -2.86
N MET A 43 3.04 -23.17 -3.21
CA MET A 43 2.34 -24.15 -4.03
C MET A 43 2.84 -24.08 -5.47
N ASP A 44 2.88 -22.88 -6.04
CA ASP A 44 3.27 -22.66 -7.44
C ASP A 44 4.78 -22.44 -7.61
N LYS A 45 5.49 -22.19 -6.49
CA LYS A 45 6.91 -21.80 -6.43
C LYS A 45 7.19 -20.55 -7.26
N THR A 46 6.27 -19.61 -7.23
CA THR A 46 6.33 -18.36 -7.99
C THR A 46 6.29 -17.15 -7.08
N PHE A 47 7.01 -16.11 -7.51
CA PHE A 47 6.86 -14.77 -6.99
C PHE A 47 5.71 -14.07 -7.70
N ASN A 48 4.82 -13.44 -6.95
CA ASN A 48 3.72 -12.63 -7.47
C ASN A 48 4.09 -11.15 -7.31
N TYR A 49 4.28 -10.47 -8.45
CA TYR A 49 4.55 -9.03 -8.53
C TYR A 49 3.25 -8.21 -8.37
N GLU A 50 2.58 -8.44 -7.25
CA GLU A 50 1.33 -7.80 -6.84
C GLU A 50 1.49 -7.19 -5.46
N PHE A 51 0.76 -6.12 -5.21
CA PHE A 51 0.57 -5.55 -3.89
C PHE A 51 -0.88 -5.04 -3.78
N SER A 52 -1.36 -4.87 -2.56
CA SER A 52 -2.77 -4.53 -2.33
C SER A 52 -2.90 -3.35 -1.39
N HIS A 53 -4.06 -2.68 -1.46
CA HIS A 53 -4.42 -1.65 -0.49
C HIS A 53 -4.36 -2.23 0.93
N LEU A 54 -4.91 -3.43 1.12
CA LEU A 54 -4.85 -4.14 2.39
C LEU A 54 -3.41 -4.27 2.91
N ALA A 55 -2.47 -4.70 2.07
CA ALA A 55 -1.09 -4.94 2.50
C ALA A 55 -0.30 -3.65 2.80
N CYS A 56 -0.82 -2.47 2.44
CA CYS A 56 -0.20 -1.19 2.75
C CYS A 56 -0.11 -0.87 4.25
N PHE A 57 -0.81 -1.60 5.13
CA PHE A 57 -0.61 -1.48 6.59
C PHE A 57 0.83 -1.86 7.02
N ALA A 58 1.53 -2.67 6.21
CA ALA A 58 2.86 -3.18 6.52
C ALA A 58 3.87 -2.06 6.76
N GLY A 59 3.75 -0.93 6.05
CA GLY A 59 4.63 0.22 6.24
C GLY A 59 4.57 0.78 7.66
N GLY A 60 3.37 1.05 8.18
CA GLY A 60 3.15 1.48 9.57
C GLY A 60 3.59 0.45 10.59
N ASN A 61 3.36 -0.83 10.31
CA ASN A 61 3.81 -1.94 11.16
C ASN A 61 5.35 -1.98 11.28
N TRP A 62 6.06 -1.88 10.16
CA TRP A 62 7.52 -1.92 10.12
C TRP A 62 8.13 -0.65 10.71
N LEU A 63 7.53 0.52 10.48
CA LEU A 63 7.93 1.76 11.13
C LEU A 63 7.84 1.67 12.66
N LEU A 64 6.72 1.17 13.18
CA LEU A 64 6.53 1.01 14.62
C LEU A 64 7.56 0.03 15.20
N GLY A 65 7.74 -1.13 14.57
CA GLY A 65 8.70 -2.12 15.03
C GLY A 65 10.16 -1.66 14.94
N GLY A 66 10.55 -1.00 13.85
CA GLY A 66 11.87 -0.40 13.68
C GLY A 66 12.16 0.63 14.77
N LYS A 67 11.16 1.47 15.13
CA LYS A 67 11.30 2.40 16.25
C LYS A 67 11.42 1.70 17.60
N VAL A 68 10.59 0.70 17.87
CA VAL A 68 10.54 -0.03 19.16
C VAL A 68 11.82 -0.83 19.41
N PHE A 69 12.42 -1.40 18.36
CA PHE A 69 13.61 -2.23 18.47
C PHE A 69 14.91 -1.52 18.08
N GLU A 70 14.85 -0.20 17.84
CA GLU A 70 16.00 0.62 17.41
C GLU A 70 16.69 0.06 16.15
N ASP A 71 15.88 -0.44 15.22
CA ASP A 71 16.30 -1.03 13.96
C ASP A 71 16.02 -0.06 12.80
N ASN A 72 17.06 0.67 12.39
CA ASN A 72 16.96 1.68 11.34
C ASN A 72 16.69 1.07 9.96
N GLU A 73 17.17 -0.15 9.69
CA GLU A 73 16.94 -0.80 8.39
C GLU A 73 15.46 -1.10 8.21
N VAL A 74 14.84 -1.70 9.22
CA VAL A 74 13.39 -1.97 9.21
C VAL A 74 12.58 -0.68 9.16
N PHE A 75 13.01 0.36 9.89
CA PHE A 75 12.36 1.67 9.85
C PHE A 75 12.40 2.27 8.43
N ASP A 76 13.54 2.22 7.75
CA ASP A 76 13.72 2.76 6.41
C ASP A 76 12.91 1.99 5.37
N TYR A 77 12.83 0.66 5.47
CA TYR A 77 11.91 -0.12 4.64
C TYR A 77 10.45 0.22 4.91
N GLY A 78 10.09 0.47 6.17
CA GLY A 78 8.78 0.99 6.52
C GLY A 78 8.45 2.28 5.77
N LEU A 79 9.34 3.27 5.77
CA LEU A 79 9.15 4.52 5.01
C LEU A 79 9.02 4.28 3.50
N LYS A 80 9.82 3.38 2.93
CA LYS A 80 9.75 3.03 1.51
C LYS A 80 8.40 2.40 1.14
N LEU A 81 7.88 1.50 1.96
CA LEU A 81 6.55 0.89 1.76
C LEU A 81 5.44 1.93 1.87
N VAL A 82 5.51 2.83 2.87
CA VAL A 82 4.56 3.95 2.99
C VAL A 82 4.60 4.81 1.73
N ASN A 83 5.79 5.17 1.24
CA ASN A 83 5.94 5.99 0.04
C ASN A 83 5.30 5.32 -1.18
N THR A 84 5.60 4.04 -1.45
CA THR A 84 5.00 3.30 -2.58
C THR A 84 3.48 3.30 -2.52
N CYS A 85 2.89 3.03 -1.34
CA CYS A 85 1.44 3.07 -1.17
C CYS A 85 0.84 4.47 -1.34
N MET A 86 1.56 5.53 -0.96
CA MET A 86 1.14 6.90 -1.23
C MET A 86 1.21 7.25 -2.71
N GLU A 87 2.18 6.73 -3.46
CA GLU A 87 2.26 6.93 -4.91
C GLU A 87 1.05 6.36 -5.64
N THR A 88 0.49 5.22 -5.19
CA THR A 88 -0.72 4.68 -5.81
C THR A 88 -1.94 5.58 -5.67
N TYR A 89 -2.00 6.37 -4.60
CA TYR A 89 -3.02 7.41 -4.41
C TYR A 89 -2.77 8.61 -5.30
N LYS A 90 -1.51 9.08 -5.38
CA LYS A 90 -1.16 10.30 -6.11
C LYS A 90 -1.38 10.19 -7.62
N HIS A 91 -1.24 8.98 -8.17
CA HIS A 91 -1.20 8.75 -9.61
C HIS A 91 -2.51 8.22 -10.22
N THR A 92 -3.57 8.04 -9.43
CA THR A 92 -4.91 7.73 -9.95
C THR A 92 -5.71 9.00 -10.20
N ALA A 93 -6.63 8.95 -11.17
CA ALA A 93 -7.49 10.09 -11.50
C ALA A 93 -8.29 10.67 -10.31
N THR A 94 -8.69 9.82 -9.37
CA THR A 94 -9.49 10.23 -8.20
C THR A 94 -8.65 10.67 -7.00
N GLY A 95 -7.34 10.41 -7.00
CA GLY A 95 -6.51 10.62 -5.81
C GLY A 95 -6.74 9.57 -4.70
N LEU A 96 -7.32 8.41 -5.05
CA LEU A 96 -7.56 7.27 -4.16
C LEU A 96 -6.84 6.02 -4.72
N GLY A 97 -6.27 5.19 -3.86
CA GLY A 97 -5.52 4.00 -4.30
C GLY A 97 -6.43 2.83 -4.68
N PRO A 98 -6.03 2.01 -5.68
CA PRO A 98 -6.76 0.81 -6.09
C PRO A 98 -6.65 -0.32 -5.04
N GLU A 99 -7.62 -1.23 -5.02
CA GLU A 99 -7.60 -2.42 -4.15
C GLU A 99 -6.40 -3.32 -4.45
N ILE A 100 -6.08 -3.54 -5.73
CA ILE A 100 -4.94 -4.35 -6.18
C ILE A 100 -4.19 -3.61 -7.28
N PHE A 101 -2.88 -3.55 -7.13
CA PHE A 101 -1.96 -2.99 -8.11
C PHE A 101 -0.77 -3.92 -8.31
N ARG A 102 -0.24 -3.92 -9.52
CA ARG A 102 0.86 -4.80 -9.91
C ARG A 102 2.04 -3.97 -10.37
N PHE A 103 3.21 -4.56 -10.30
CA PHE A 103 4.47 -3.97 -10.74
C PHE A 103 5.24 -5.00 -11.55
N LEU A 104 6.33 -4.58 -12.17
CA LEU A 104 7.25 -5.50 -12.84
C LEU A 104 8.38 -5.85 -11.88
N GLY A 105 8.86 -7.09 -11.96
CA GLY A 105 10.07 -7.50 -11.26
C GLY A 105 11.29 -6.67 -11.68
N PRO A 106 12.40 -6.79 -10.94
CA PRO A 106 13.60 -5.98 -11.14
C PRO A 106 14.19 -6.09 -12.56
N ASN A 107 13.95 -7.21 -13.26
CA ASN A 107 14.37 -7.44 -14.65
C ASN A 107 13.20 -7.42 -15.65
N GLY A 108 12.04 -6.89 -15.25
CA GLY A 108 10.84 -6.84 -16.08
C GLY A 108 9.96 -8.09 -16.01
N GLU A 109 10.13 -8.93 -14.99
CA GLU A 109 9.33 -10.13 -14.79
C GLU A 109 7.86 -9.80 -14.55
N ILE A 110 6.98 -10.66 -15.07
CA ILE A 110 5.53 -10.58 -14.93
C ILE A 110 5.04 -11.93 -14.42
N THR A 111 4.07 -11.88 -13.51
CA THR A 111 3.32 -13.05 -13.05
C THR A 111 1.84 -12.76 -13.26
N GLY A 112 0.98 -13.80 -13.38
CA GLY A 112 -0.46 -13.62 -13.61
C GLY A 112 -0.79 -13.19 -15.04
N ASP A 113 -1.86 -12.40 -15.19
CA ASP A 113 -2.31 -11.92 -16.50
C ASP A 113 -1.29 -10.94 -17.11
N GLU A 114 -1.05 -11.08 -18.41
CA GLU A 114 -0.16 -10.17 -19.13
C GLU A 114 -0.76 -8.76 -19.20
N PRO A 115 -0.03 -7.71 -18.80
CA PRO A 115 -0.51 -6.34 -18.84
C PRO A 115 -0.70 -5.87 -20.29
N GLY A 116 -1.80 -5.15 -20.54
CA GLY A 116 -2.05 -4.54 -21.84
C GLY A 116 -1.11 -3.37 -22.15
N ALA A 117 -1.21 -2.83 -23.36
CA ALA A 117 -0.40 -1.68 -23.77
C ALA A 117 -0.61 -0.45 -22.86
N GLN A 118 -1.86 -0.18 -22.45
CA GLN A 118 -2.19 0.91 -21.54
C GLN A 118 -1.64 0.68 -20.13
N ASP A 119 -1.67 -0.57 -19.63
CA ASP A 119 -1.11 -0.90 -18.32
C ASP A 119 0.40 -0.70 -18.29
N LEU A 120 1.10 -1.12 -19.36
CA LEU A 120 2.53 -0.89 -19.51
C LEU A 120 2.87 0.60 -19.65
N GLU A 121 2.04 1.40 -20.32
CA GLU A 121 2.20 2.86 -20.37
C GLU A 121 2.03 3.48 -18.98
N PHE A 122 0.97 3.09 -18.26
CA PHE A 122 0.71 3.56 -16.90
C PHE A 122 1.83 3.15 -15.94
N PHE A 123 2.36 1.92 -16.07
CA PHE A 123 3.53 1.44 -15.32
C PHE A 123 4.77 2.28 -15.58
N ARG A 124 5.10 2.57 -16.84
CA ARG A 124 6.28 3.41 -17.15
C ARG A 124 6.14 4.81 -16.56
N ALA A 125 4.93 5.35 -16.57
CA ALA A 125 4.65 6.67 -16.02
C ALA A 125 4.67 6.72 -14.49
N ASN A 126 4.19 5.68 -13.81
CA ASN A 126 3.86 5.74 -12.37
C ASN A 126 4.49 4.64 -11.50
N GLY A 127 5.14 3.64 -12.09
CA GLY A 127 5.84 2.56 -11.37
C GLY A 127 4.98 1.37 -10.93
N PHE A 128 3.67 1.40 -11.22
CA PHE A 128 2.70 0.32 -11.02
C PHE A 128 1.62 0.36 -12.11
N TYR A 129 0.79 -0.66 -12.23
CA TYR A 129 -0.45 -0.65 -13.01
C TYR A 129 -1.61 -1.23 -12.19
N ILE A 130 -2.84 -0.88 -12.57
CA ILE A 130 -4.04 -1.17 -11.77
C ILE A 130 -4.62 -2.52 -12.21
N SER A 131 -4.72 -3.46 -11.27
CA SER A 131 -5.32 -4.78 -11.51
C SER A 131 -6.78 -4.83 -11.03
N ASN A 132 -7.04 -4.32 -9.81
CA ASN A 132 -8.40 -4.15 -9.29
C ASN A 132 -8.63 -2.68 -8.92
N PRO A 133 -9.44 -1.94 -9.70
CA PRO A 133 -9.57 -0.49 -9.55
C PRO A 133 -10.55 -0.08 -8.44
N VAL A 134 -11.20 -1.02 -7.76
CA VAL A 134 -12.21 -0.72 -6.73
C VAL A 134 -11.56 -0.05 -5.52
N TYR A 135 -12.27 0.84 -4.85
CA TYR A 135 -11.87 1.39 -3.54
C TYR A 135 -12.97 1.17 -2.51
N HIS A 136 -12.64 0.36 -1.50
CA HIS A 136 -13.54 -0.12 -0.45
C HIS A 136 -13.55 0.76 0.81
N LEU A 137 -13.15 2.04 0.72
CA LEU A 137 -13.06 2.95 1.88
C LEU A 137 -12.07 2.51 2.96
N ARG A 138 -11.09 1.66 2.60
CA ARG A 138 -10.20 1.05 3.58
C ARG A 138 -9.13 2.02 4.13
N PRO A 139 -8.65 1.83 5.37
CA PRO A 139 -7.81 2.79 6.08
C PRO A 139 -6.28 2.59 5.92
N GLU A 140 -5.80 1.47 5.40
CA GLU A 140 -4.44 0.95 5.60
C GLU A 140 -3.33 1.90 5.10
N VAL A 141 -3.54 2.58 3.96
CA VAL A 141 -2.59 3.59 3.46
C VAL A 141 -2.56 4.83 4.36
N ILE A 142 -3.72 5.28 4.84
CA ILE A 142 -3.83 6.42 5.76
C ILE A 142 -3.23 6.05 7.13
N GLU A 143 -3.45 4.82 7.60
CA GLU A 143 -2.85 4.29 8.83
C GLU A 143 -1.32 4.35 8.77
N SER A 144 -0.73 3.81 7.69
CA SER A 144 0.72 3.83 7.48
C SER A 144 1.28 5.25 7.37
N ALA A 145 0.60 6.16 6.67
CA ALA A 145 0.98 7.57 6.61
C ALA A 145 0.88 8.24 7.99
N PHE A 146 -0.11 7.89 8.81
CA PHE A 146 -0.21 8.37 10.19
C PHE A 146 1.00 7.92 11.02
N TYR A 147 1.39 6.65 10.97
CA TYR A 147 2.61 6.17 11.65
C TYR A 147 3.86 6.91 11.17
N ALA A 148 4.01 7.09 9.86
CA ALA A 148 5.13 7.83 9.28
C ALA A 148 5.20 9.26 9.84
N TRP A 149 4.09 10.00 9.85
CA TRP A 149 4.02 11.32 10.47
C TRP A 149 4.40 11.28 11.96
N ARG A 150 3.79 10.38 12.74
CA ARG A 150 4.00 10.31 14.19
C ARG A 150 5.45 10.01 14.56
N LEU A 151 6.16 9.25 13.73
CA LEU A 151 7.50 8.75 14.04
C LEU A 151 8.62 9.61 13.44
N THR A 152 8.32 10.38 12.38
CA THR A 152 9.30 11.27 11.72
C THR A 152 9.07 12.75 11.99
N GLY A 153 7.82 13.16 12.25
CA GLY A 153 7.40 14.56 12.31
C GLY A 153 7.27 15.24 10.94
N ASP A 154 7.48 14.51 9.83
CA ASP A 154 7.41 15.09 8.49
C ASP A 154 5.97 15.40 8.09
N VAL A 155 5.72 16.66 7.75
CA VAL A 155 4.40 17.19 7.42
C VAL A 155 3.86 16.68 6.10
N GLN A 156 4.71 16.15 5.20
CA GLN A 156 4.27 15.61 3.90
C GLN A 156 3.21 14.51 4.05
N TYR A 157 3.30 13.72 5.13
CA TYR A 157 2.36 12.65 5.42
C TYR A 157 0.98 13.20 5.86
N GLN A 158 0.95 14.32 6.58
CA GLN A 158 -0.31 14.99 6.93
C GLN A 158 -0.97 15.61 5.70
N GLU A 159 -0.18 16.26 4.84
CA GLU A 159 -0.66 16.82 3.58
C GLU A 159 -1.23 15.74 2.66
N PHE A 160 -0.57 14.58 2.60
CA PHE A 160 -1.06 13.41 1.90
C PHE A 160 -2.41 12.95 2.45
N VAL A 161 -2.52 12.73 3.78
CA VAL A 161 -3.77 12.29 4.40
C VAL A 161 -4.90 13.29 4.16
N TRP A 162 -4.60 14.59 4.20
CA TRP A 162 -5.58 15.64 3.90
C TRP A 162 -6.08 15.56 2.46
N LYS A 163 -5.18 15.38 1.48
CA LYS A 163 -5.56 15.21 0.07
C LYS A 163 -6.41 13.95 -0.14
N ALA A 164 -6.02 12.83 0.47
CA ALA A 164 -6.79 11.58 0.40
C ALA A 164 -8.20 11.75 0.98
N PHE A 165 -8.33 12.45 2.12
CA PHE A 165 -9.62 12.77 2.72
C PHE A 165 -10.49 13.65 1.79
N GLN A 166 -9.90 14.68 1.16
CA GLN A 166 -10.61 15.52 0.19
C GLN A 166 -11.12 14.70 -1.01
N SER A 167 -10.30 13.77 -1.51
CA SER A 167 -10.69 12.84 -2.58
C SER A 167 -11.83 11.93 -2.15
N LEU A 168 -11.77 11.35 -0.96
CA LEU A 168 -12.86 10.56 -0.38
C LEU A 168 -14.16 11.38 -0.29
N GLN A 169 -14.08 12.62 0.20
CA GLN A 169 -15.24 13.52 0.25
C GLN A 169 -15.82 13.83 -1.13
N LYS A 170 -14.98 13.98 -2.14
CA LYS A 170 -15.43 14.29 -3.50
C LYS A 170 -16.06 13.09 -4.20
N TYR A 171 -15.43 11.92 -4.12
CA TYR A 171 -15.77 10.77 -4.97
C TYR A 171 -16.63 9.73 -4.25
N CYS A 172 -16.50 9.58 -2.93
CA CYS A 172 -17.23 8.57 -2.15
C CYS A 172 -18.49 9.12 -1.48
N LYS A 173 -18.75 10.44 -1.48
CA LYS A 173 -19.94 11.00 -0.82
C LYS A 173 -21.24 10.48 -1.43
N ALA A 174 -22.12 9.98 -0.57
CA ALA A 174 -23.46 9.48 -0.87
C ALA A 174 -24.51 10.23 0.00
N PRO A 175 -25.83 10.13 -0.30
CA PRO A 175 -26.86 10.86 0.44
C PRO A 175 -26.85 10.61 1.95
N ALA A 176 -26.65 9.36 2.38
CA ALA A 176 -26.69 8.95 3.79
C ALA A 176 -25.30 8.81 4.44
N GLY A 177 -24.21 9.05 3.71
CA GLY A 177 -22.86 8.76 4.22
C GLY A 177 -21.82 8.78 3.11
N TYR A 178 -21.11 7.67 2.99
CA TYR A 178 -20.15 7.41 1.92
C TYR A 178 -20.39 6.02 1.35
N ALA A 179 -19.87 5.80 0.16
CA ALA A 179 -20.02 4.55 -0.58
C ALA A 179 -18.70 4.20 -1.27
N GLU A 180 -18.44 2.90 -1.38
CA GLU A 180 -17.33 2.38 -2.19
C GLU A 180 -17.46 2.86 -3.65
N ILE A 181 -16.34 2.99 -4.35
CA ILE A 181 -16.31 3.34 -5.77
C ILE A 181 -15.76 2.19 -6.61
N GLN A 182 -16.35 1.97 -7.80
CA GLN A 182 -15.97 0.86 -8.68
C GLN A 182 -14.63 1.08 -9.40
N SER A 183 -14.19 2.33 -9.57
CA SER A 183 -12.90 2.63 -10.20
C SER A 183 -12.30 3.91 -9.65
N VAL A 184 -11.05 3.81 -9.17
CA VAL A 184 -10.23 4.95 -8.76
C VAL A 184 -9.61 5.71 -9.94
N ASN A 185 -9.64 5.15 -11.15
CA ASN A 185 -9.01 5.73 -12.33
C ASN A 185 -10.02 6.33 -13.32
N SER A 186 -11.06 6.98 -12.79
CA SER A 186 -12.09 7.68 -13.55
C SER A 186 -12.03 9.19 -13.31
N ASN A 187 -11.94 9.98 -14.38
CA ASN A 187 -11.94 11.44 -14.32
C ASN A 187 -13.34 12.03 -14.01
N SER A 188 -14.40 11.30 -14.30
CA SER A 188 -15.78 11.62 -13.90
C SER A 188 -16.14 10.95 -12.58
N LYS A 189 -17.23 11.40 -11.91
CA LYS A 189 -17.70 10.78 -10.66
C LYS A 189 -17.89 9.26 -10.89
N PRO A 190 -17.10 8.39 -10.22
CA PRO A 190 -17.20 6.95 -10.42
C PRO A 190 -18.56 6.41 -10.00
N ASN A 191 -18.95 5.29 -10.58
CA ASN A 191 -20.09 4.51 -10.08
C ASN A 191 -19.82 4.10 -8.62
N GLN A 192 -20.79 4.36 -7.76
CA GLN A 192 -20.75 3.94 -6.36
C GLN A 192 -21.41 2.57 -6.22
N LYS A 193 -20.88 1.72 -5.34
CA LYS A 193 -21.58 0.52 -4.87
C LYS A 193 -22.39 0.90 -3.64
N ASP A 194 -23.61 0.37 -3.50
CA ASP A 194 -24.45 0.59 -2.32
C ASP A 194 -23.93 -0.24 -1.13
N ALA A 195 -22.74 0.12 -0.67
CA ALA A 195 -21.98 -0.56 0.37
C ALA A 195 -21.19 0.47 1.19
N LEU A 196 -21.27 0.33 2.51
CA LEU A 196 -20.51 1.11 3.48
C LEU A 196 -20.09 0.16 4.60
N GLU A 197 -18.83 -0.23 4.59
CA GLU A 197 -18.26 -1.10 5.60
C GLU A 197 -18.08 -0.38 6.94
N SER A 198 -18.15 -1.14 8.03
CA SER A 198 -18.10 -0.60 9.40
C SER A 198 -16.76 0.03 9.82
N PHE A 199 -15.70 -0.17 9.04
CA PHE A 199 -14.36 0.36 9.30
C PHE A 199 -14.12 1.77 8.74
N LEU A 200 -15.12 2.40 8.10
CA LEU A 200 -15.08 3.84 7.80
C LEU A 200 -15.15 4.68 9.08
#